data_AF-A0A7G7SSD0-F1
#
_entry.id   AF-A0A7G7SSD0-F1
#
_cell.length_a   1.000
_cell.length_b   1.000
_cell.length_c   1.000
_cell.angle_alpha   90.00
_cell.angle_beta   90.00
_cell.angle_gamma   90.00
#
_symmetry.space_group_name_H-M   'P 1'
#
loop_
_entity.id
_entity.type
_entity.pdbx_description
1 polymer ?
#
loop_
_entity_poly.entity_id
_entity_poly.type
_entity_poly.pdbx_seq_one_letter_code
_entity_poly.pdbx_strand_id
1 'polypeptide(L)'
;MPCRLRSLCLILPLALCMASAAMAQDTAAPSAAAADAAVPGSGDAWIDRQLLDIDRYAARYPDSFLDEVARYAQLPRGYAEALLRERRWPPRDIYFACFLAKAAGLPYREVVRARASAGPDASWADVANALQVEPGSLTYRALRHAIVASYDHWDRPIALDALLRRQLGDRAQRDQAATQ
;
A
#
# COMPACT_ATOMS: atom_id res chain seq x y z
N MET A 1 48.39 48.70 -53.85
CA MET A 1 48.87 48.03 -52.62
C MET A 1 48.98 46.53 -52.91
N PRO A 2 50.14 45.99 -53.33
CA PRO A 2 50.24 44.58 -53.69
C PRO A 2 50.36 43.68 -52.45
N CYS A 3 49.54 42.64 -52.49
CA CYS A 3 49.36 41.56 -51.54
C CYS A 3 50.64 40.73 -51.37
N ARG A 4 51.05 40.44 -50.13
CA ARG A 4 52.11 39.45 -49.82
C ARG A 4 51.46 38.23 -49.20
N LEU A 5 51.25 37.22 -50.05
CA LEU A 5 50.95 35.84 -49.68
C LEU A 5 52.24 35.18 -49.16
N ARG A 6 52.24 34.64 -47.95
CA ARG A 6 53.23 33.66 -47.50
C ARG A 6 52.54 32.56 -46.72
N SER A 7 52.34 31.44 -47.40
CA SER A 7 52.13 30.12 -46.81
C SER A 7 53.33 29.73 -45.96
N LEU A 8 53.10 29.17 -44.78
CA LEU A 8 53.88 28.01 -44.34
C LEU A 8 53.06 27.14 -43.37
N CYS A 9 52.78 25.94 -43.87
CA CYS A 9 52.47 24.69 -43.19
C CYS A 9 52.87 24.60 -41.71
N LEU A 10 51.93 24.20 -40.84
CA LEU A 10 52.23 23.19 -39.82
C LEU A 10 50.94 22.44 -39.40
N ILE A 11 51.11 21.13 -39.32
CA ILE A 11 50.09 20.09 -39.30
C ILE A 11 49.94 19.57 -37.85
N LEU A 12 48.71 19.15 -37.52
CA LEU A 12 48.36 18.05 -36.59
C LEU A 12 48.18 18.38 -35.08
N PRO A 13 47.50 17.51 -34.30
CA PRO A 13 46.21 17.79 -33.65
C PRO A 13 46.30 17.59 -32.12
N LEU A 14 45.25 17.89 -31.33
CA LEU A 14 45.01 17.07 -30.14
C LEU A 14 43.59 17.27 -29.60
N ALA A 15 42.91 16.14 -29.48
CA ALA A 15 41.64 15.98 -28.80
C ALA A 15 41.76 16.43 -27.33
N LEU A 16 40.75 17.16 -26.86
CA LEU A 16 40.41 17.17 -25.44
C LEU A 16 38.89 17.09 -25.32
N CYS A 17 38.40 15.85 -25.32
CA CYS A 17 37.07 15.50 -24.85
C CYS A 17 36.99 15.83 -23.35
N MET A 18 36.51 17.03 -23.01
CA MET A 18 36.06 17.32 -21.65
C MET A 18 34.62 16.79 -21.51
N ALA A 19 34.51 15.50 -21.22
CA ALA A 19 33.29 14.93 -20.65
C ALA A 19 33.17 15.46 -19.22
N SER A 20 32.42 16.54 -19.04
CA SER A 20 32.00 16.99 -17.72
C SER A 20 31.08 15.92 -17.12
N ALA A 21 31.61 15.16 -16.16
CA ALA A 21 30.81 14.28 -15.31
C ALA A 21 29.82 15.15 -14.52
N ALA A 22 28.57 15.21 -15.01
CA ALA A 22 27.46 15.69 -14.21
C ALA A 22 27.31 14.72 -13.04
N MET A 23 27.68 15.16 -11.84
CA MET A 23 27.38 14.45 -10.61
C MET A 23 25.86 14.50 -10.43
N ALA A 24 25.19 13.41 -10.83
CA ALA A 24 23.82 13.16 -10.41
C ALA A 24 23.84 13.03 -8.88
N GLN A 25 23.23 13.99 -8.20
CA GLN A 25 22.98 13.89 -6.78
C GLN A 25 21.95 12.79 -6.58
N ASP A 26 22.42 11.60 -6.19
CA ASP A 26 21.57 10.58 -5.58
C ASP A 26 21.00 11.20 -4.30
N THR A 27 19.83 11.82 -4.45
CA THR A 27 18.96 12.12 -3.32
C THR A 27 18.52 10.77 -2.81
N ALA A 28 19.24 10.24 -1.82
CA ALA A 28 18.78 9.12 -1.04
C ALA A 28 17.39 9.51 -0.51
N ALA A 29 16.35 8.95 -1.13
CA ALA A 29 15.03 8.94 -0.55
C ALA A 29 15.16 8.40 0.88
N PRO A 30 14.45 8.94 1.88
CA PRO A 30 14.43 8.32 3.19
C PRO A 30 13.96 6.88 2.99
N SER A 31 14.89 5.95 3.16
CA SER A 31 14.58 4.53 3.29
C SER A 31 13.71 4.46 4.54
N ALA A 32 12.40 4.41 4.34
CA ALA A 32 11.48 3.90 5.34
C ALA A 32 12.01 2.49 5.61
N ALA A 33 12.77 2.37 6.69
CA ALA A 33 13.34 1.12 7.13
C ALA A 33 12.26 0.06 6.99
N ALA A 34 12.50 -0.89 6.09
CA ALA A 34 11.78 -2.14 6.08
C ALA A 34 12.16 -2.82 7.40
N ALA A 35 11.54 -2.37 8.49
CA ALA A 35 11.43 -3.14 9.70
C ALA A 35 10.92 -4.50 9.25
N ASP A 36 11.61 -5.58 9.65
CA ASP A 36 11.17 -6.95 9.44
C ASP A 36 9.66 -6.98 9.68
N ALA A 37 8.89 -7.03 8.58
CA ALA A 37 7.47 -6.80 8.66
C ALA A 37 6.88 -8.08 9.23
N ALA A 38 6.78 -8.11 10.56
CA ALA A 38 6.15 -9.19 11.28
C ALA A 38 4.81 -9.49 10.60
N VAL A 39 4.57 -10.77 10.32
CA VAL A 39 3.36 -11.23 9.64
C VAL A 39 2.15 -10.70 10.42
N PRO A 40 1.15 -10.07 9.76
CA PRO A 40 0.03 -9.44 10.47
C PRO A 40 -0.73 -10.43 11.37
N GLY A 41 -0.77 -11.71 10.98
CA GLY A 41 -1.31 -12.80 11.79
C GLY A 41 -2.82 -12.71 11.90
N SER A 42 -3.51 -12.46 10.79
CA SER A 42 -4.98 -12.35 10.78
C SER A 42 -5.70 -13.68 10.97
N GLY A 43 -4.98 -14.80 10.90
CA GLY A 43 -5.54 -16.15 10.85
C GLY A 43 -6.00 -16.58 9.45
N ASP A 44 -5.73 -15.76 8.42
CA ASP A 44 -5.97 -16.09 7.01
C ASP A 44 -4.76 -15.65 6.18
N ALA A 45 -3.97 -16.61 5.70
CA ALA A 45 -2.74 -16.33 4.96
C ALA A 45 -2.96 -15.55 3.65
N TRP A 46 -4.14 -15.66 3.03
CA TRP A 46 -4.47 -14.87 1.85
C TRP A 46 -4.65 -13.40 2.23
N ILE A 47 -5.31 -13.11 3.36
CA ILE A 47 -5.45 -11.75 3.90
C ILE A 47 -4.10 -11.19 4.32
N ASP A 48 -3.31 -11.94 5.08
CA ASP A 48 -1.98 -11.51 5.55
C ASP A 48 -1.09 -11.06 4.39
N ARG A 49 -1.11 -11.78 3.26
CA ARG A 49 -0.39 -11.40 2.05
C ARG A 49 -0.88 -10.06 1.47
N GLN A 50 -2.19 -9.82 1.44
CA GLN A 50 -2.71 -8.54 0.93
C GLN A 50 -2.40 -7.40 1.89
N LEU A 51 -2.45 -7.61 3.20
CA LEU A 51 -2.10 -6.60 4.19
C LEU A 51 -0.65 -6.09 4.01
N LEU A 52 0.29 -7.00 3.79
CA LEU A 52 1.68 -6.62 3.48
C LEU A 52 1.80 -5.83 2.17
N ASP A 53 0.92 -6.08 1.21
CA ASP A 53 0.90 -5.36 -0.05
C ASP A 53 0.19 -4.00 0.05
N ILE A 54 -0.84 -3.90 0.90
CA ILE A 54 -1.51 -2.65 1.28
C ILE A 54 -0.51 -1.70 1.94
N ASP A 55 0.43 -2.20 2.77
CA ASP A 55 1.50 -1.34 3.30
C ASP A 55 2.34 -0.71 2.19
N ARG A 56 2.74 -1.52 1.18
CA ARG A 56 3.51 -1.01 0.04
C ARG A 56 2.70 -0.01 -0.78
N TYR A 57 1.42 -0.30 -0.99
CA TYR A 57 0.52 0.60 -1.70
C TYR A 57 0.38 1.93 -0.96
N ALA A 58 0.07 1.90 0.33
CA ALA A 58 -0.14 3.09 1.15
C ALA A 58 1.14 3.92 1.33
N ALA A 59 2.31 3.29 1.36
CA ALA A 59 3.59 4.00 1.36
C ALA A 59 3.80 4.82 0.06
N ARG A 60 3.31 4.32 -1.07
CA ARG A 60 3.42 4.99 -2.38
C ARG A 60 2.27 5.97 -2.65
N TYR A 61 1.06 5.66 -2.18
CA TYR A 61 -0.17 6.39 -2.45
C TYR A 61 -0.96 6.66 -1.14
N PRO A 62 -0.39 7.43 -0.20
CA PRO A 62 -0.98 7.61 1.13
C PRO A 62 -2.35 8.30 1.09
N ASP A 63 -2.56 9.25 0.18
CA ASP A 63 -3.85 9.94 0.09
C ASP A 63 -4.96 9.06 -0.45
N SER A 64 -4.67 8.24 -1.48
CA SER A 64 -5.61 7.24 -2.02
C SER A 64 -5.96 6.18 -0.98
N PHE A 65 -4.99 5.73 -0.18
CA PHE A 65 -5.23 4.84 0.95
C PHE A 65 -6.17 5.46 1.99
N LEU A 66 -5.92 6.71 2.38
CA LEU A 66 -6.76 7.43 3.33
C LEU A 66 -8.18 7.68 2.79
N ASP A 67 -8.33 7.91 1.48
CA ASP A 67 -9.64 8.02 0.84
C ASP A 67 -10.38 6.69 0.80
N GLU A 68 -9.68 5.57 0.60
CA GLU A 68 -10.28 4.24 0.61
C GLU A 68 -10.91 3.91 1.97
N VAL A 69 -10.14 4.04 3.05
CA VAL A 69 -10.63 3.74 4.40
C VAL A 69 -11.74 4.72 4.82
N ALA A 70 -11.67 5.98 4.37
CA ALA A 70 -12.71 6.95 4.66
C ALA A 70 -14.02 6.69 3.92
N ARG A 71 -13.94 6.41 2.62
CA ARG A 71 -15.11 6.20 1.78
C ARG A 71 -15.77 4.85 2.07
N TYR A 72 -14.97 3.79 2.14
CA TYR A 72 -15.50 2.42 2.14
C TYR A 72 -15.49 1.75 3.50
N ALA A 73 -14.66 2.16 4.46
CA ALA A 73 -14.75 1.69 5.85
C ALA A 73 -15.41 2.70 6.80
N GLN A 74 -15.83 3.86 6.27
CA GLN A 74 -16.45 4.96 7.03
C GLN A 74 -15.58 5.47 8.20
N LEU A 75 -14.25 5.32 8.10
CA LEU A 75 -13.30 5.83 9.07
C LEU A 75 -13.04 7.32 8.78
N PRO A 76 -13.37 8.28 9.67
CA PRO A 76 -13.16 9.69 9.36
C PRO A 76 -11.71 9.97 8.94
N ARG A 77 -11.52 10.64 7.78
CA ARG A 77 -10.19 10.80 7.16
C ARG A 77 -9.15 11.38 8.12
N GLY A 78 -9.51 12.44 8.87
CA GLY A 78 -8.60 13.02 9.86
C GLY A 78 -8.24 12.07 11.01
N TYR A 79 -9.13 11.13 11.37
CA TYR A 79 -8.80 10.11 12.36
C TYR A 79 -7.88 9.04 11.79
N ALA A 80 -8.08 8.62 10.54
CA ALA A 80 -7.16 7.72 9.83
C ALA A 80 -5.75 8.34 9.69
N GLU A 81 -5.69 9.64 9.37
CA GLU A 81 -4.45 10.40 9.28
C GLU A 81 -3.72 10.50 10.62
N ALA A 82 -4.44 10.74 11.72
CA ALA A 82 -3.87 10.73 13.07
C ALA A 82 -3.31 9.35 13.45
N LEU A 83 -4.01 8.26 13.12
CA LEU A 83 -3.49 6.89 13.34
C LEU A 83 -2.20 6.66 12.56
N LEU A 84 -2.19 7.03 11.28
CA LEU A 84 -1.06 6.81 10.37
C LEU A 84 0.17 7.63 10.76
N ARG A 85 0.00 8.93 11.02
CA ARG A 85 1.11 9.88 11.17
C ARG A 85 1.52 10.10 12.62
N GLU A 86 0.56 10.30 13.52
CA GLU A 86 0.87 10.62 14.92
C GLU A 86 1.08 9.37 15.76
N ARG A 87 0.23 8.36 15.58
CA ARG A 87 0.33 7.08 16.31
C ARG A 87 1.19 6.06 15.59
N ARG A 88 1.66 6.39 14.38
CA ARG A 88 2.56 5.56 13.56
C ARG A 88 2.04 4.12 13.38
N TRP A 89 0.71 3.96 13.32
CA TRP A 89 0.12 2.68 12.98
C TRP A 89 0.51 2.31 11.56
N PRO A 90 0.90 1.04 11.31
CA PRO A 90 1.15 0.62 9.95
C PRO A 90 -0.16 0.65 9.14
N PRO A 91 -0.14 1.02 7.86
CA PRO A 91 -1.35 1.09 7.03
C PRO A 91 -2.21 -0.18 7.07
N ARG A 92 -1.58 -1.36 7.08
CA ARG A 92 -2.25 -2.66 7.25
C ARG A 92 -3.13 -2.73 8.49
N ASP A 93 -2.69 -2.18 9.62
CA ASP A 93 -3.41 -2.27 10.89
C ASP A 93 -4.59 -1.30 10.89
N ILE A 94 -4.43 -0.12 10.28
CA ILE A 94 -5.52 0.84 10.09
C ILE A 94 -6.59 0.22 9.19
N TYR A 95 -6.18 -0.34 8.05
CA TYR A 95 -7.06 -0.99 7.09
C TYR A 95 -7.82 -2.15 7.73
N PHE A 96 -7.10 -3.09 8.35
CA PHE A 96 -7.71 -4.27 8.93
C PHE A 96 -8.69 -3.89 10.04
N ALA A 97 -8.32 -2.96 10.93
CA ALA A 97 -9.20 -2.50 12.00
C ALA A 97 -10.53 -1.94 11.45
N CYS A 98 -10.49 -1.04 10.47
CA CYS A 98 -11.70 -0.37 10.00
C CYS A 98 -12.58 -1.27 9.13
N PHE A 99 -11.99 -2.11 8.28
CA PHE A 99 -12.78 -3.04 7.45
C PHE A 99 -13.29 -4.24 8.24
N LEU A 100 -12.56 -4.72 9.27
CA LEU A 100 -13.09 -5.71 10.22
C LEU A 100 -14.27 -5.12 10.99
N ALA A 101 -14.14 -3.89 11.50
CA ALA A 101 -15.23 -3.20 12.20
C ALA A 101 -16.47 -3.08 11.31
N LYS A 102 -16.31 -2.61 10.07
CA LYS A 102 -17.42 -2.51 9.12
C LYS A 102 -18.05 -3.88 8.84
N ALA A 103 -17.25 -4.91 8.58
CA ALA A 103 -17.76 -6.24 8.28
C ALA A 103 -18.49 -6.86 9.49
N ALA A 104 -18.03 -6.58 10.71
CA ALA A 104 -18.61 -7.08 11.96
C ALA A 104 -19.80 -6.24 12.47
N GLY A 105 -20.08 -5.07 11.86
CA GLY A 105 -21.06 -4.13 12.39
C GLY A 105 -20.65 -3.48 13.73
N LEU A 106 -19.35 -3.45 14.01
CA LEU A 106 -18.79 -2.88 15.24
C LEU A 106 -18.38 -1.40 15.03
N PRO A 107 -18.39 -0.58 16.09
CA PRO A 107 -17.77 0.73 16.05
C PRO A 107 -16.26 0.63 15.75
N TYR A 108 -15.76 1.35 14.75
CA TYR A 108 -14.31 1.32 14.40
C TYR A 108 -13.40 1.66 15.60
N ARG A 109 -13.86 2.51 16.53
CA ARG A 109 -13.11 2.88 17.74
C ARG A 109 -12.93 1.70 18.69
N GLU A 110 -13.87 0.76 18.70
CA GLU A 110 -13.79 -0.45 19.52
C GLU A 110 -12.68 -1.37 19.03
N VAL A 111 -12.64 -1.64 17.72
CA VAL A 111 -11.60 -2.49 17.11
C VAL A 111 -10.21 -1.85 17.21
N VAL A 112 -10.11 -0.53 16.98
CA VAL A 112 -8.84 0.22 17.17
C VAL A 112 -8.37 0.14 18.62
N ARG A 113 -9.29 0.28 19.59
CA ARG A 113 -8.94 0.13 21.01
C ARG A 113 -8.48 -1.29 21.34
N ALA A 114 -9.21 -2.30 20.87
CA ALA A 114 -8.86 -3.70 21.09
C ALA A 114 -7.44 -4.01 20.60
N ARG A 115 -7.10 -3.57 19.37
CA ARG A 115 -5.74 -3.72 18.84
C ARG A 115 -4.70 -2.93 19.63
N ALA A 116 -4.98 -1.68 20.01
CA ALA A 116 -4.06 -0.87 20.82
C ALA A 116 -3.77 -1.49 22.19
N SER A 117 -4.76 -2.16 22.79
CA SER A 117 -4.68 -2.75 24.13
C SER A 117 -4.15 -4.18 24.14
N ALA A 118 -4.08 -4.88 23.01
CA ALA A 118 -3.65 -6.27 22.93
C ALA A 118 -2.12 -6.46 23.13
N GLY A 119 -1.35 -5.37 23.03
CA GLY A 119 0.11 -5.40 23.15
C GLY A 119 0.81 -5.66 21.80
N PRO A 120 2.14 -5.48 21.75
CA PRO A 120 2.91 -5.52 20.50
C PRO A 120 3.00 -6.91 19.87
N ASP A 121 2.92 -7.97 20.68
CA ASP A 121 3.08 -9.36 20.21
C ASP A 121 1.75 -10.03 19.82
N ALA A 122 0.61 -9.38 20.08
CA ALA A 122 -0.68 -9.93 19.74
C ALA A 122 -0.89 -9.99 18.23
N SER A 123 -1.40 -11.12 17.75
CA SER A 123 -1.79 -11.27 16.35
C SER A 123 -3.16 -10.61 16.09
N TRP A 124 -3.47 -10.34 14.82
CA TRP A 124 -4.81 -9.90 14.46
C TRP A 124 -5.89 -10.96 14.72
N ALA A 125 -5.54 -12.25 14.66
CA ALA A 125 -6.42 -13.34 15.05
C ALA A 125 -6.78 -13.28 16.55
N ASP A 126 -5.82 -12.98 17.42
CA ASP A 126 -6.08 -12.84 18.86
C ASP A 126 -7.05 -11.69 19.14
N VAL A 127 -6.84 -10.55 18.47
CA VAL A 127 -7.74 -9.39 18.55
C VAL A 127 -9.13 -9.72 18.04
N ALA A 128 -9.22 -10.40 16.89
CA ALA A 128 -10.50 -10.76 16.28
C ALA A 128 -11.28 -11.77 17.14
N ASN A 129 -10.60 -12.78 17.71
CA ASN A 129 -11.21 -13.72 18.64
C ASN A 129 -11.70 -13.04 19.93
N ALA A 130 -10.94 -12.08 20.48
CA ALA A 130 -11.36 -11.30 21.64
C ALA A 130 -12.61 -10.45 21.36
N LEU A 131 -12.82 -10.06 20.10
CA LEU A 131 -14.02 -9.37 19.61
C LEU A 131 -15.13 -10.34 19.16
N GLN A 132 -14.96 -11.65 19.33
CA GLN A 132 -15.90 -12.69 18.88
C GLN A 132 -16.14 -12.65 17.35
N VAL A 133 -15.09 -12.34 16.60
CA VAL A 133 -15.08 -12.36 15.14
C VAL A 133 -14.02 -13.35 14.67
N GLU A 134 -14.34 -14.63 14.68
CA GLU A 134 -13.34 -15.67 14.45
C GLU A 134 -12.84 -15.67 12.99
N PRO A 135 -11.55 -15.93 12.75
CA PRO A 135 -11.04 -16.24 11.42
C PRO A 135 -11.83 -17.37 10.75
N GLY A 136 -12.18 -17.18 9.48
CA GLY A 136 -12.99 -18.14 8.71
C GLY A 136 -14.51 -17.94 8.83
N SER A 137 -14.97 -17.02 9.70
CA SER A 137 -16.38 -16.61 9.78
C SER A 137 -16.90 -15.93 8.50
N LEU A 138 -18.22 -15.73 8.43
CA LEU A 138 -18.84 -14.93 7.36
C LEU A 138 -18.31 -13.49 7.35
N THR A 139 -17.96 -12.94 8.52
CA THR A 139 -17.33 -11.62 8.64
C THR A 139 -15.97 -11.58 7.94
N TYR A 140 -15.13 -12.61 8.12
CA TYR A 140 -13.87 -12.73 7.39
C TYR A 140 -14.07 -12.90 5.89
N ARG A 141 -15.14 -13.59 5.46
CA ARG A 141 -15.50 -13.65 4.04
C ARG A 141 -15.85 -12.27 3.48
N ALA A 142 -16.64 -11.48 4.21
CA ALA A 142 -16.97 -10.10 3.82
C ALA A 142 -15.71 -9.22 3.78
N LEU A 143 -14.79 -9.39 4.73
CA LEU A 143 -13.50 -8.70 4.73
C LEU A 143 -12.67 -9.04 3.49
N ARG A 144 -12.62 -10.31 3.08
CA ARG A 144 -11.93 -10.71 1.85
C ARG A 144 -12.54 -10.08 0.59
N HIS A 145 -13.87 -9.98 0.53
CA HIS A 145 -14.56 -9.29 -0.57
C HIS A 145 -14.22 -7.79 -0.58
N ALA A 146 -14.18 -7.16 0.60
CA ALA A 146 -13.80 -5.75 0.72
C ALA A 146 -12.34 -5.48 0.30
N ILE A 147 -11.42 -6.41 0.56
CA ILE A 147 -10.05 -6.36 0.05
C ILE A 147 -10.04 -6.40 -1.48
N VAL A 148 -10.78 -7.32 -2.11
CA VAL A 148 -10.86 -7.37 -3.58
C VAL A 148 -11.41 -6.06 -4.15
N ALA A 149 -12.49 -5.54 -3.57
CA ALA A 149 -13.08 -4.26 -4.00
C ALA A 149 -12.08 -3.09 -3.90
N SER A 150 -11.31 -3.01 -2.80
CA SER A 150 -10.28 -1.96 -2.66
C SER A 150 -9.20 -2.07 -3.73
N TYR A 151 -8.80 -3.29 -4.09
CA TYR A 151 -7.85 -3.50 -5.18
C TYR A 151 -8.43 -3.10 -6.54
N ASP A 152 -9.71 -3.34 -6.78
CA ASP A 152 -10.38 -2.89 -8.00
C ASP A 152 -10.44 -1.35 -8.06
N HIS A 153 -10.78 -0.68 -6.95
CA HIS A 153 -10.78 0.80 -6.86
C HIS A 153 -9.40 1.42 -7.10
N TRP A 154 -8.34 0.77 -6.64
CA TRP A 154 -6.97 1.21 -6.83
C TRP A 154 -6.38 0.85 -8.19
N ASP A 155 -7.16 0.17 -9.04
CA ASP A 155 -6.71 -0.47 -10.27
C ASP A 155 -5.46 -1.34 -10.07
N ARG A 156 -5.45 -2.07 -8.96
CA ARG A 156 -4.32 -2.88 -8.52
C ARG A 156 -4.56 -4.36 -8.81
N PRO A 157 -3.60 -5.07 -9.44
CA PRO A 157 -3.77 -6.50 -9.67
C PRO A 157 -3.83 -7.27 -8.35
N ILE A 158 -4.75 -8.23 -8.26
CA ILE A 158 -4.91 -9.13 -7.12
C ILE A 158 -5.03 -10.59 -7.55
N ALA A 159 -4.26 -11.46 -6.90
CA ALA A 159 -4.35 -12.90 -7.12
C ALA A 159 -5.46 -13.51 -6.24
N LEU A 160 -6.59 -13.85 -6.87
CA LEU A 160 -7.70 -14.55 -6.22
C LEU A 160 -7.40 -16.04 -6.06
N ASP A 161 -7.76 -16.59 -4.90
CA ASP A 161 -7.80 -18.04 -4.71
C ASP A 161 -9.03 -18.65 -5.42
N ALA A 162 -9.14 -19.98 -5.40
CA ALA A 162 -10.20 -20.68 -6.12
C ALA A 162 -11.61 -20.31 -5.61
N LEU A 163 -11.76 -20.09 -4.30
CA LEU A 163 -13.03 -19.73 -3.69
C LEU A 163 -13.45 -18.31 -4.11
N LEU A 164 -12.56 -17.32 -3.97
CA LEU A 164 -12.84 -15.94 -4.36
C LEU A 164 -13.08 -15.82 -5.86
N ARG A 165 -12.31 -16.52 -6.70
CA ARG A 165 -12.54 -16.51 -8.16
C ARG A 165 -13.92 -17.07 -8.51
N ARG A 166 -14.38 -18.11 -7.82
CA ARG A 166 -15.74 -18.64 -8.02
C ARG A 166 -16.83 -17.67 -7.55
N GLN A 167 -16.59 -16.94 -6.47
CA GLN A 167 -17.57 -16.03 -5.87
C GLN A 167 -17.68 -14.69 -6.59
N LEU A 168 -16.55 -14.15 -7.05
CA LEU A 168 -16.45 -12.78 -7.53
C LEU A 168 -16.14 -12.71 -9.03
N GLY A 169 -15.76 -13.81 -9.67
CA GLY A 169 -15.40 -13.81 -11.08
C GLY A 169 -14.05 -13.16 -11.38
N ASP A 170 -13.79 -12.88 -12.66
CA ASP A 170 -12.64 -12.11 -13.11
C ASP A 170 -12.86 -10.58 -12.97
N ARG A 171 -11.82 -9.79 -13.30
CA ARG A 171 -11.88 -8.33 -13.16
C ARG A 171 -12.96 -7.71 -14.04
N ALA A 172 -13.10 -8.16 -15.28
CA ALA A 172 -14.09 -7.61 -16.21
C ALA A 172 -15.52 -7.86 -15.73
N GLN A 173 -15.78 -9.04 -15.16
CA GLN A 173 -17.06 -9.37 -14.56
C GLN A 173 -17.38 -8.48 -13.35
N ARG A 174 -16.39 -8.17 -12.51
CA ARG A 174 -16.57 -7.26 -11.37
C ARG A 174 -16.81 -5.81 -11.79
N ASP A 175 -16.08 -5.32 -12.79
CA ASP A 175 -16.26 -3.96 -13.32
C ASP A 175 -17.66 -3.79 -13.93
N GLN A 176 -18.16 -4.81 -14.64
CA GLN A 176 -19.53 -4.85 -15.15
C GLN A 176 -20.55 -4.83 -14.02
N ALA A 177 -20.34 -5.61 -12.95
CA ALA A 177 -21.24 -5.65 -11.80
C ALA A 177 -21.28 -4.33 -11.02
N ALA A 178 -20.18 -3.59 -10.96
CA ALA A 178 -20.10 -2.30 -10.27
C ALA A 178 -20.80 -1.14 -11.01
N THR A 179 -21.11 -1.32 -12.30
CA THR A 179 -21.76 -0.30 -13.15
C THR A 179 -23.30 -0.44 -13.19
N GLN A 180 -23.83 -1.55 -12.68
CA GLN A 180 -25.28 -1.82 -12.61
C GLN A 180 -25.91 -1.25 -11.34
#